data_AF-A0A3B9HYV8-F1
#
_entry.id   AF-A0A3B9HYV8-F1
#
_cell.length_a   1.000
_cell.length_b   1.000
_cell.length_c   1.000
_cell.angle_alpha   90.00
_cell.angle_beta   90.00
_cell.angle_gamma   90.00
#
_symmetry.space_group_name_H-M   'P 1'
#
loop_
_entity.id
_entity.type
_entity.pdbx_description
1 polymer ?
#
loop_
_entity_poly.entity_id
_entity_poly.type
_entity_poly.pdbx_seq_one_letter_code
_entity_poly.pdbx_strand_id
1 'polypeptide(L)'
;IIDDDSDEQPLPHAPAGVTAKKGPEKSILTWEPVSNATSYNIYFATTSGVMRTNGQKIANVVSPFNHTSLLGGIAYYYVVTANNSEGESQESVEVTATPDKADYAPDSALAPNTISTLSAAASVYEYSSNGEKVSIKIPVEHGADVNYALVVLNSSNVTQSIQLKPESLVFSGSDQESESVNEASRFSRLISAYSGNTLNDARINQYQFETQMRQDFIESLRRASGNGNLRNSIIRASDHSGEKLGDIVNLNIIVAYMFGQTYSSRRCKLVRMTDHCKIFVDQDAYDGLSAAEGAYAVTEDDLNHIAGEFDTFIYPLMNQNYGRVYDIDGDGRLSIVFSPVYPKIGFAGLFNTLHMNPTNPANSNQRDMLGIWSPHALSSSTSTGEKWRMDARETIVHEMQHAINFSAKVFPNDVFRFPDDINFNANEDSYLEAMWLDESLSVGAEARYRLVRGQSSVYEARFDSWAKSSPHTYGLTSWAGVLGHYGQKGLFNYYLFEQHGSEKIKAVVQNTSTGIDNLEAIYGRSIRELAKNFSLAVINESLRHKGLTSVGSIASAYKFSQPIDLDLAEQVVTMGYTPNSLSVPAMGTAYYLIKQPAAFNGGDEFQFRIESSSGKSIDLMIMRLPKP
;
A
#
# COMPACT_ATOMS: atom_id res chain seq x y z
N ILE A 1 73.44 16.22 23.96
CA ILE A 1 72.88 16.17 22.60
C ILE A 1 72.40 14.74 22.45
N ILE A 2 71.10 14.53 22.67
CA ILE A 2 70.41 13.28 22.34
C ILE A 2 69.84 13.59 20.96
N ASP A 3 70.26 12.83 19.94
CA ASP A 3 69.65 12.89 18.60
C ASP A 3 68.18 12.53 18.74
N ASP A 4 67.32 13.50 18.44
CA ASP A 4 65.91 13.32 18.18
C ASP A 4 65.81 12.92 16.71
N ASP A 5 66.01 11.64 16.42
CA ASP A 5 65.74 11.04 15.12
C ASP A 5 64.22 10.94 15.00
N SER A 6 63.59 12.04 14.60
CA SER A 6 62.17 12.06 14.26
C SER A 6 61.97 11.15 13.06
N ASP A 7 61.43 9.97 13.33
CA ASP A 7 61.08 8.89 12.40
C ASP A 7 60.06 9.40 11.35
N GLU A 8 60.52 10.21 10.39
CA GLU A 8 59.74 10.71 9.26
C GLU A 8 59.52 9.52 8.31
N GLN A 9 58.40 8.84 8.50
CA GLN A 9 58.02 7.66 7.71
C GLN A 9 57.98 8.03 6.21
N PRO A 10 58.84 7.50 5.34
CA PRO A 10 58.84 7.90 3.93
C PRO A 10 57.52 7.54 3.23
N LEU A 11 57.21 8.24 2.14
CA LEU A 11 56.08 7.87 1.26
C LEU A 11 56.18 6.38 0.88
N PRO A 12 55.04 5.65 0.84
CA PRO A 12 55.06 4.25 0.47
C PRO A 12 55.58 4.07 -0.96
N HIS A 13 56.15 2.89 -1.26
CA HIS A 13 56.48 2.53 -2.63
C HIS A 13 55.22 2.24 -3.45
N ALA A 14 55.31 2.35 -4.78
CA ALA A 14 54.21 1.96 -5.66
C ALA A 14 53.88 0.46 -5.47
N PRO A 15 52.60 0.07 -5.36
CA PRO A 15 52.21 -1.33 -5.25
C PRO A 15 52.75 -2.20 -6.39
N ALA A 16 53.39 -3.30 -6.03
CA ALA A 16 53.87 -4.32 -6.96
C ALA A 16 52.93 -5.53 -6.99
N GLY A 17 53.15 -6.44 -7.96
CA GLY A 17 52.37 -7.67 -8.09
C GLY A 17 50.88 -7.44 -8.34
N VAL A 18 50.51 -6.27 -8.89
CA VAL A 18 49.12 -5.94 -9.18
C VAL A 18 48.59 -6.89 -10.25
N THR A 19 47.45 -7.52 -10.00
CA THR A 19 46.71 -8.31 -10.99
C THR A 19 45.24 -7.97 -10.92
N ALA A 20 44.56 -8.02 -12.07
CA ALA A 20 43.11 -7.92 -12.17
C ALA A 20 42.58 -9.19 -12.84
N LYS A 21 41.70 -9.90 -12.15
CA LYS A 21 41.03 -11.10 -12.68
C LYS A 21 39.56 -10.78 -12.92
N LYS A 22 39.07 -11.19 -14.09
CA LYS A 22 37.65 -11.09 -14.41
C LYS A 22 36.80 -12.04 -13.56
N GLY A 23 35.57 -11.64 -13.29
CA GLY A 23 34.48 -12.49 -12.85
C GLY A 23 33.15 -11.97 -13.40
N PRO A 24 32.02 -12.64 -13.09
CA PRO A 24 30.70 -12.19 -13.52
C PRO A 24 30.37 -10.80 -12.96
N GLU A 25 30.26 -9.80 -13.84
CA GLU A 25 29.96 -8.39 -13.47
C GLU A 25 30.91 -7.81 -12.40
N LYS A 26 32.15 -8.31 -12.32
CA LYS A 26 33.17 -7.84 -11.36
C LYS A 26 34.61 -8.05 -11.84
N SER A 27 35.52 -7.28 -11.25
CA SER A 27 36.96 -7.45 -11.34
C SER A 27 37.53 -7.68 -9.94
N ILE A 28 38.34 -8.72 -9.77
CA ILE A 28 39.03 -9.05 -8.52
C ILE A 28 40.46 -8.56 -8.66
N LEU A 29 40.80 -7.50 -7.92
CA LEU A 29 42.15 -6.93 -7.89
C LEU A 29 42.93 -7.50 -6.71
N THR A 30 44.19 -7.84 -6.95
CA THR A 30 45.14 -8.25 -5.92
C THR A 30 46.45 -7.53 -6.12
N TRP A 31 47.12 -7.18 -5.04
CA TRP A 31 48.48 -6.64 -5.03
C TRP A 31 49.24 -7.10 -3.79
N GLU A 32 50.57 -6.99 -3.84
CA GLU A 32 51.44 -7.30 -2.71
C GLU A 32 51.35 -6.20 -1.63
N PRO A 33 51.40 -6.54 -0.33
CA PRO A 33 51.44 -5.55 0.73
C PRO A 33 52.68 -4.65 0.61
N VAL A 34 52.48 -3.33 0.63
CA VAL A 34 53.53 -2.33 0.66
C VAL A 34 53.87 -1.99 2.12
N SER A 35 55.14 -2.10 2.49
CA SER A 35 55.63 -1.67 3.81
C SER A 35 55.34 -0.19 4.04
N ASN A 36 54.92 0.17 5.25
CA ASN A 36 54.52 1.54 5.65
C ASN A 36 53.23 2.07 4.99
N ALA A 37 52.49 1.25 4.23
CA ALA A 37 51.16 1.62 3.74
C ALA A 37 50.09 1.32 4.81
N THR A 38 49.19 2.28 5.03
CA THR A 38 48.03 2.16 5.93
C THR A 38 46.73 1.84 5.18
N SER A 39 46.65 2.25 3.92
CA SER A 39 45.53 1.95 3.01
C SER A 39 46.00 2.02 1.56
N TYR A 40 45.11 1.68 0.62
CA TYR A 40 45.36 1.79 -0.81
C TYR A 40 44.23 2.54 -1.49
N ASN A 41 44.51 3.14 -2.64
CA ASN A 41 43.48 3.63 -3.56
C ASN A 41 43.60 2.91 -4.90
N ILE A 42 42.48 2.71 -5.57
CA ILE A 42 42.41 2.21 -6.95
C ILE A 42 41.94 3.35 -7.83
N TYR A 43 42.58 3.53 -8.98
CA TYR A 43 42.08 4.39 -10.05
C TYR A 43 41.74 3.52 -11.25
N PHE A 44 40.60 3.80 -11.89
CA PHE A 44 40.16 3.00 -13.03
C PHE A 44 39.48 3.82 -14.13
N ALA A 45 39.52 3.30 -15.35
CA ALA A 45 38.75 3.82 -16.47
C ALA A 45 38.45 2.69 -17.48
N THR A 46 37.65 2.97 -18.51
CA THR A 46 37.39 2.04 -19.62
C THR A 46 38.27 2.30 -20.85
N THR A 47 39.16 3.28 -20.76
CA THR A 47 40.21 3.57 -21.74
C THR A 47 41.58 3.34 -21.11
N SER A 48 42.51 2.75 -21.87
CA SER A 48 43.90 2.54 -21.43
C SER A 48 44.61 3.85 -21.12
N GLY A 49 45.64 3.80 -20.27
CA GLY A 49 46.42 4.97 -19.86
C GLY A 49 45.85 5.64 -18.61
N VAL A 50 45.30 4.85 -17.70
CA VAL A 50 44.76 5.29 -16.42
C VAL A 50 45.89 5.79 -15.52
N MET A 51 45.67 6.96 -14.95
CA MET A 51 46.52 7.64 -13.99
C MET A 51 45.63 8.20 -12.87
N ARG A 52 46.24 8.63 -11.76
CA ARG A 52 45.51 9.32 -10.68
C ARG A 52 44.71 10.53 -11.17
N THR A 53 45.18 11.19 -12.23
CA THR A 53 44.62 12.45 -12.74
C THR A 53 43.42 12.26 -13.68
N ASN A 54 43.22 11.07 -14.25
CA ASN A 54 42.17 10.82 -15.24
C ASN A 54 41.26 9.63 -14.90
N GLY A 55 41.64 8.78 -13.93
CA GLY A 55 40.87 7.63 -13.49
C GLY A 55 39.88 7.95 -12.37
N GLN A 56 38.81 7.19 -12.29
CA GLN A 56 37.88 7.21 -11.16
C GLN A 56 38.52 6.58 -9.92
N LYS A 57 38.48 7.28 -8.79
CA LYS A 57 39.14 6.88 -7.53
C LYS A 57 38.21 6.05 -6.64
N ILE A 58 38.67 4.89 -6.21
CA ILE A 58 38.13 4.12 -5.08
C ILE A 58 39.14 4.20 -3.94
N ALA A 59 38.77 4.88 -2.85
CA ALA A 59 39.71 5.16 -1.76
C ALA A 59 39.66 4.14 -0.62
N ASN A 60 40.76 4.03 0.12
CA ASN A 60 40.88 3.27 1.37
C ASN A 60 40.50 1.78 1.26
N VAL A 61 41.00 1.08 0.25
CA VAL A 61 40.75 -0.34 0.01
C VAL A 61 41.87 -1.25 0.51
N VAL A 62 41.61 -2.56 0.58
CA VAL A 62 42.57 -3.62 0.94
C VAL A 62 42.62 -4.71 -0.12
N SER A 63 43.77 -5.40 -0.23
CA SER A 63 43.96 -6.55 -1.12
C SER A 63 43.49 -7.85 -0.44
N PRO A 64 42.71 -8.73 -1.10
CA PRO A 64 42.10 -8.58 -2.42
C PRO A 64 40.90 -7.62 -2.40
N PHE A 65 40.71 -6.85 -3.47
CA PHE A 65 39.56 -5.98 -3.64
C PHE A 65 38.61 -6.51 -4.72
N ASN A 66 37.34 -6.67 -4.37
CA ASN A 66 36.29 -7.04 -5.33
C ASN A 66 35.60 -5.77 -5.85
N HIS A 67 35.98 -5.35 -7.04
CA HIS A 67 35.28 -4.27 -7.75
C HIS A 67 34.04 -4.86 -8.44
N THR A 68 32.88 -4.74 -7.80
CA THR A 68 31.59 -5.29 -8.26
C THR A 68 30.79 -4.29 -9.08
N SER A 69 29.63 -4.72 -9.61
CA SER A 69 28.70 -3.88 -10.38
C SER A 69 29.29 -3.34 -11.69
N LEU A 70 30.25 -4.08 -12.26
CA LEU A 70 30.88 -3.73 -13.53
C LEU A 70 30.07 -4.29 -14.71
N LEU A 71 30.15 -3.59 -15.84
CA LEU A 71 29.50 -4.05 -17.06
C LEU A 71 30.34 -5.14 -17.73
N GLY A 72 29.71 -6.30 -17.91
CA GLY A 72 30.35 -7.43 -18.57
C GLY A 72 30.66 -7.14 -20.05
N GLY A 73 31.83 -7.58 -20.49
CA GLY A 73 32.31 -7.39 -21.87
C GLY A 73 32.94 -6.03 -22.15
N ILE A 74 33.02 -5.13 -21.16
CA ILE A 74 33.79 -3.88 -21.24
C ILE A 74 35.17 -4.08 -20.60
N ALA A 75 36.23 -3.59 -21.26
CA ALA A 75 37.56 -3.58 -20.66
C ALA A 75 37.66 -2.44 -19.63
N TYR A 76 38.12 -2.79 -18.44
CA TYR A 76 38.49 -1.83 -17.40
C TYR A 76 39.99 -1.89 -17.16
N TYR A 77 40.59 -0.73 -17.00
CA TYR A 77 42.01 -0.52 -16.77
C TYR A 77 42.17 0.04 -15.36
N TYR A 78 43.17 -0.44 -14.63
CA TYR A 78 43.36 -0.17 -13.21
C TYR A 78 44.81 0.16 -12.89
N VAL A 79 45.00 1.14 -12.01
CA VAL A 79 46.25 1.37 -11.29
C VAL A 79 45.96 1.44 -9.78
N VAL A 80 46.91 1.00 -8.97
CA VAL A 80 46.79 0.98 -7.50
C VAL A 80 47.88 1.86 -6.90
N THR A 81 47.56 2.59 -5.85
CA THR A 81 48.49 3.41 -5.09
C THR A 81 48.40 3.02 -3.61
N ALA A 82 49.54 3.01 -2.91
CA ALA A 82 49.63 2.89 -1.47
C ALA A 82 49.59 4.27 -0.79
N ASN A 83 49.00 4.35 0.40
CA ASN A 83 48.80 5.59 1.16
C ASN A 83 49.20 5.45 2.64
N ASN A 84 49.85 6.47 3.20
CA ASN A 84 50.14 6.60 4.63
C ASN A 84 49.92 8.06 5.12
N SER A 85 50.41 8.40 6.32
CA SER A 85 50.29 9.74 6.88
C SER A 85 50.98 10.82 6.04
N GLU A 86 52.07 10.48 5.35
CA GLU A 86 52.83 11.41 4.52
C GLU A 86 52.26 11.58 3.11
N GLY A 87 51.40 10.65 2.68
CA GLY A 87 50.61 10.78 1.47
C GLY A 87 50.60 9.55 0.58
N GLU A 88 50.33 9.80 -0.70
CA GLU A 88 49.99 8.78 -1.69
C GLU A 88 51.17 8.51 -2.64
N SER A 89 51.58 7.24 -2.75
CA SER A 89 52.67 6.78 -3.62
C SER A 89 52.42 7.02 -5.12
N GLN A 90 53.42 6.73 -5.97
CA GLN A 90 53.23 6.62 -7.43
C GLN A 90 52.29 5.47 -7.79
N GLU A 91 51.65 5.57 -8.95
CA GLU A 91 50.78 4.53 -9.50
C GLU A 91 51.56 3.23 -9.79
N SER A 92 50.90 2.10 -9.57
CA SER A 92 51.39 0.80 -10.04
C SER A 92 51.46 0.73 -11.56
N VAL A 93 52.03 -0.35 -12.07
CA VAL A 93 51.79 -0.76 -13.46
C VAL A 93 50.28 -0.92 -13.70
N GLU A 94 49.83 -0.46 -14.87
CA GLU A 94 48.42 -0.61 -15.28
C GLU A 94 48.12 -2.08 -15.54
N VAL A 95 46.97 -2.54 -15.04
CA VAL A 95 46.42 -3.85 -15.34
C VAL A 95 45.04 -3.72 -15.94
N THR A 96 44.61 -4.74 -16.69
CA THR A 96 43.29 -4.76 -17.31
C THR A 96 42.52 -6.01 -16.92
N ALA A 97 41.21 -5.86 -16.78
CA ALA A 97 40.28 -6.97 -16.77
C ALA A 97 39.05 -6.61 -17.60
N THR A 98 38.52 -7.60 -18.31
CA THR A 98 37.22 -7.53 -18.96
C THR A 98 36.29 -8.45 -18.18
N PRO A 99 35.46 -7.91 -17.26
CA PRO A 99 34.48 -8.69 -16.52
C PRO A 99 33.65 -9.53 -17.48
N ASP A 100 33.34 -10.75 -17.05
CA ASP A 100 32.45 -11.59 -17.83
C ASP A 100 31.05 -10.95 -17.79
N LYS A 101 30.35 -11.00 -18.94
CA LYS A 101 28.90 -10.88 -18.90
C LYS A 101 28.41 -11.96 -17.94
N ALA A 102 27.56 -11.60 -16.98
CA ALA A 102 26.99 -12.65 -16.13
C ALA A 102 26.32 -13.69 -17.03
N ASP A 103 26.35 -14.96 -16.63
CA ASP A 103 25.77 -16.05 -17.41
C ASP A 103 24.25 -15.82 -17.55
N TYR A 104 23.94 -15.16 -18.65
CA TYR A 104 22.70 -15.12 -19.39
C TYR A 104 22.14 -16.53 -19.56
N ALA A 105 21.16 -17.01 -18.77
CA ALA A 105 20.35 -18.11 -19.31
C ALA A 105 19.85 -17.64 -20.70
N PRO A 106 20.03 -18.41 -21.78
CA PRO A 106 19.74 -17.97 -23.15
C PRO A 106 18.25 -17.68 -23.41
N ASP A 107 17.39 -17.84 -22.40
CA ASP A 107 15.99 -17.41 -22.40
C ASP A 107 15.82 -15.91 -22.09
N SER A 108 16.91 -15.14 -22.13
CA SER A 108 16.85 -13.67 -22.10
C SER A 108 16.14 -13.15 -23.36
N ALA A 109 14.85 -12.84 -23.25
CA ALA A 109 14.17 -12.00 -24.22
C ALA A 109 14.74 -10.58 -24.10
N LEU A 110 15.49 -10.15 -25.11
CA LEU A 110 15.74 -8.72 -25.36
C LEU A 110 14.39 -8.00 -25.26
N ALA A 111 14.25 -7.00 -24.37
CA ALA A 111 13.03 -6.20 -24.42
C ALA A 111 12.94 -5.60 -25.82
N PRO A 112 11.79 -5.70 -26.49
CA PRO A 112 11.63 -5.22 -27.85
C PRO A 112 11.82 -3.70 -27.90
N ASN A 113 13.05 -3.29 -28.18
CA ASN A 113 13.43 -2.21 -29.09
C ASN A 113 12.54 -0.94 -29.06
N THR A 114 12.44 -0.25 -27.92
CA THR A 114 11.61 0.97 -27.76
C THR A 114 12.22 2.27 -28.27
N ILE A 115 13.18 2.21 -29.20
CA ILE A 115 13.87 3.41 -29.73
C ILE A 115 12.93 4.31 -30.54
N SER A 116 11.75 3.86 -30.98
CA SER A 116 10.93 4.66 -31.91
C SER A 116 9.64 5.29 -31.34
N THR A 117 9.21 5.00 -30.10
CA THR A 117 7.85 5.38 -29.65
C THR A 117 7.73 6.42 -28.53
N LEU A 118 8.81 6.89 -27.91
CA LEU A 118 8.73 7.84 -26.78
C LEU A 118 8.72 9.33 -27.19
N SER A 119 8.22 9.64 -28.39
CA SER A 119 8.39 10.95 -29.05
C SER A 119 7.60 12.14 -28.45
N ALA A 120 6.89 11.97 -27.33
CA ALA A 120 6.35 13.08 -26.54
C ALA A 120 6.11 12.67 -25.07
N ALA A 121 6.15 13.63 -24.13
CA ALA A 121 5.70 13.39 -22.75
C ALA A 121 4.20 13.01 -22.77
N ALA A 122 3.82 12.05 -21.91
CA ALA A 122 2.47 11.45 -21.71
C ALA A 122 2.14 10.10 -22.39
N SER A 123 3.07 9.44 -23.10
CA SER A 123 2.87 8.04 -23.51
C SER A 123 3.38 7.05 -22.45
N VAL A 124 2.62 5.99 -22.17
CA VAL A 124 3.05 4.86 -21.34
C VAL A 124 3.57 3.74 -22.23
N TYR A 125 4.79 3.29 -21.96
CA TYR A 125 5.30 2.02 -22.46
C TYR A 125 4.92 0.90 -21.51
N GLU A 126 4.29 -0.16 -22.02
CA GLU A 126 3.93 -1.34 -21.24
C GLU A 126 4.65 -2.58 -21.77
N TYR A 127 5.15 -3.43 -20.86
CA TYR A 127 5.77 -4.71 -21.21
C TYR A 127 5.52 -5.77 -20.15
N SER A 128 5.16 -6.98 -20.58
CA SER A 128 4.93 -8.12 -19.69
C SER A 128 6.00 -9.18 -19.95
N SER A 129 6.55 -9.77 -18.88
CA SER A 129 7.58 -10.81 -18.99
C SER A 129 7.42 -11.88 -17.93
N ASN A 130 7.81 -13.12 -18.25
CA ASN A 130 8.00 -14.21 -17.28
C ASN A 130 9.50 -14.54 -17.08
N GLY A 131 10.39 -13.79 -17.74
CA GLY A 131 11.82 -14.01 -17.67
C GLY A 131 12.43 -13.44 -16.39
N GLU A 132 13.45 -14.11 -15.86
CA GLU A 132 14.21 -13.68 -14.68
C GLU A 132 14.85 -12.30 -14.88
N LYS A 133 15.22 -11.97 -16.12
CA LYS A 133 16.03 -10.79 -16.45
C LYS A 133 15.41 -10.08 -17.64
N VAL A 134 15.00 -8.83 -17.43
CA VAL A 134 14.41 -7.98 -18.46
C VAL A 134 15.24 -6.72 -18.62
N SER A 135 15.93 -6.60 -19.75
CA SER A 135 16.74 -5.42 -20.08
C SER A 135 15.87 -4.35 -20.73
N ILE A 136 15.82 -3.16 -20.16
CA ILE A 136 15.10 -2.00 -20.66
C ILE A 136 16.07 -0.93 -21.10
N LYS A 137 15.78 -0.27 -22.22
CA LYS A 137 16.49 0.91 -22.70
C LYS A 137 15.58 2.13 -22.66
N ILE A 138 16.12 3.26 -22.21
CA ILE A 138 15.47 4.56 -22.25
C ILE A 138 16.34 5.57 -23.02
N PRO A 139 15.74 6.45 -23.83
CA PRO A 139 16.47 7.47 -24.58
C PRO A 139 17.05 8.53 -23.64
N VAL A 140 18.18 9.10 -24.04
CA VAL A 140 18.86 10.19 -23.32
C VAL A 140 18.59 11.51 -24.03
N GLU A 141 18.17 12.54 -23.28
CA GLU A 141 18.11 13.92 -23.78
C GLU A 141 19.34 14.72 -23.35
N HIS A 142 20.28 14.91 -24.26
CA HIS A 142 21.53 15.62 -23.97
C HIS A 142 21.28 17.07 -23.50
N GLY A 143 21.92 17.45 -22.39
CA GLY A 143 21.86 18.81 -21.84
C GLY A 143 20.55 19.16 -21.11
N ALA A 144 19.69 18.19 -20.80
CA ALA A 144 18.45 18.42 -20.07
C ALA A 144 18.22 17.37 -18.97
N ASP A 145 17.60 17.81 -17.87
CA ASP A 145 17.08 16.90 -16.86
C ASP A 145 15.79 16.24 -17.39
N VAL A 146 15.71 14.92 -17.26
CA VAL A 146 14.54 14.13 -17.64
C VAL A 146 14.18 13.16 -16.54
N ASN A 147 12.92 13.14 -16.15
CA ASN A 147 12.42 12.19 -15.18
C ASN A 147 11.48 11.17 -15.83
N TYR A 148 11.51 9.94 -15.35
CA TYR A 148 10.58 8.88 -15.73
C TYR A 148 9.95 8.26 -14.48
N ALA A 149 8.65 7.99 -14.54
CA ALA A 149 8.01 7.06 -13.62
C ALA A 149 8.18 5.65 -14.19
N LEU A 150 8.76 4.75 -13.40
CA LEU A 150 8.78 3.32 -13.67
C LEU A 150 8.00 2.59 -12.58
N VAL A 151 7.10 1.72 -13.02
CA VAL A 151 6.32 0.84 -12.16
C VAL A 151 6.59 -0.60 -12.56
N VAL A 152 6.88 -1.45 -11.57
CA VAL A 152 7.02 -2.90 -11.73
C VAL A 152 5.93 -3.57 -10.89
N LEU A 153 4.88 -4.07 -11.56
CA LEU A 153 3.81 -4.82 -10.94
C LEU A 153 4.16 -6.31 -10.96
N ASN A 154 4.15 -6.96 -9.80
CA ASN A 154 4.24 -8.42 -9.71
C ASN A 154 2.88 -9.04 -10.04
N SER A 155 2.69 -9.44 -11.29
CA SER A 155 1.46 -10.09 -11.77
C SER A 155 1.43 -11.61 -11.60
N SER A 156 2.42 -12.16 -10.88
CA SER A 156 2.43 -13.56 -10.48
C SER A 156 1.73 -13.80 -9.14
N ASN A 157 1.54 -15.07 -8.79
CA ASN A 157 0.98 -15.49 -7.49
C ASN A 157 2.05 -15.75 -6.41
N VAL A 158 3.31 -15.39 -6.63
CA VAL A 158 4.40 -15.56 -5.66
C VAL A 158 5.09 -14.23 -5.39
N THR A 159 5.61 -14.06 -4.17
CA THR A 159 6.50 -12.92 -3.85
C THR A 159 7.79 -13.02 -4.67
N GLN A 160 8.22 -11.90 -5.22
CA GLN A 160 9.41 -11.79 -6.07
C GLN A 160 10.38 -10.73 -5.53
N SER A 161 11.67 -11.03 -5.55
CA SER A 161 12.71 -10.02 -5.42
C SER A 161 12.78 -9.23 -6.72
N ILE A 162 12.71 -7.90 -6.65
CA ILE A 162 12.80 -7.00 -7.81
C ILE A 162 14.01 -6.08 -7.60
N GLN A 163 14.98 -6.14 -8.51
CA GLN A 163 16.18 -5.31 -8.48
C GLN A 163 16.43 -4.67 -9.85
N LEU A 164 16.81 -3.40 -9.85
CA LEU A 164 17.32 -2.74 -11.04
C LEU A 164 18.86 -2.78 -11.03
N LYS A 165 19.47 -2.98 -12.20
CA LYS A 165 20.92 -2.91 -12.39
C LYS A 165 21.25 -2.14 -13.68
N PRO A 166 22.18 -1.18 -13.66
CA PRO A 166 22.62 -0.54 -14.90
C PRO A 166 23.30 -1.57 -15.83
N GLU A 167 23.03 -1.46 -17.13
CA GLU A 167 23.70 -2.22 -18.20
C GLU A 167 24.45 -1.32 -19.19
N SER A 168 24.28 0.01 -19.08
CA SER A 168 25.03 1.00 -19.84
C SER A 168 26.12 1.67 -19.00
N LEU A 169 27.21 2.05 -19.67
CA LEU A 169 28.34 2.74 -19.04
C LEU A 169 27.88 4.08 -18.49
N VAL A 170 28.26 4.36 -17.25
CA VAL A 170 28.09 5.67 -16.64
C VAL A 170 29.46 6.22 -16.30
N PHE A 171 29.83 7.32 -16.94
CA PHE A 171 31.01 8.08 -16.61
C PHE A 171 30.58 9.20 -15.67
N SER A 172 30.84 9.04 -14.38
CA SER A 172 30.64 10.08 -13.38
C SER A 172 31.98 10.76 -13.05
N GLY A 173 31.98 12.08 -12.85
CA GLY A 173 32.90 12.64 -11.88
C GLY A 173 32.52 12.09 -10.50
N SER A 174 33.48 11.83 -9.61
CA SER A 174 33.25 11.23 -8.28
C SER A 174 32.11 11.86 -7.47
N ASP A 175 31.78 13.12 -7.74
CA ASP A 175 30.74 13.87 -7.03
C ASP A 175 29.31 13.39 -7.36
N GLN A 176 29.03 12.91 -8.57
CA GLN A 176 27.68 12.48 -8.98
C GLN A 176 27.21 11.20 -8.31
N GLU A 177 28.12 10.26 -8.04
CA GLU A 177 27.78 9.03 -7.32
C GLU A 177 27.45 9.36 -5.85
N SER A 178 28.23 10.24 -5.22
CA SER A 178 27.97 10.72 -3.86
C SER A 178 26.68 11.54 -3.75
N GLU A 179 26.38 12.40 -4.73
CA GLU A 179 25.12 13.15 -4.81
C GLU A 179 23.93 12.24 -5.07
N SER A 180 24.04 11.25 -5.97
CA SER A 180 22.98 10.28 -6.24
C SER A 180 22.67 9.40 -5.02
N VAL A 181 23.71 8.95 -4.29
CA VAL A 181 23.58 8.21 -3.03
C VAL A 181 22.97 9.12 -1.95
N ASN A 182 23.38 10.39 -1.86
CA ASN A 182 22.84 11.35 -0.91
C ASN A 182 21.38 11.72 -1.22
N GLU A 183 21.00 11.88 -2.48
CA GLU A 183 19.61 12.11 -2.89
C GLU A 183 18.76 10.87 -2.61
N ALA A 184 19.18 9.68 -3.06
CA ALA A 184 18.47 8.43 -2.77
C ALA A 184 18.34 8.18 -1.26
N SER A 185 19.38 8.52 -0.48
CA SER A 185 19.35 8.45 0.98
C SER A 185 18.46 9.51 1.62
N ARG A 186 18.37 10.73 1.08
CA ARG A 186 17.46 11.78 1.57
C ARG A 186 16.00 11.37 1.38
N PHE A 187 15.66 10.80 0.22
CA PHE A 187 14.33 10.28 -0.05
C PHE A 187 14.01 9.04 0.80
N SER A 188 15.00 8.15 1.04
CA SER A 188 14.84 7.02 1.97
C SER A 188 14.71 7.43 3.44
N ARG A 189 15.14 8.64 3.84
CA ARG A 189 15.11 9.15 5.23
C ARG A 189 13.82 9.89 5.60
N LEU A 190 12.85 9.99 4.70
CA LEU A 190 11.51 10.53 5.00
C LEU A 190 10.62 9.57 5.83
N ILE A 191 11.21 8.54 6.44
CA ILE A 191 10.56 7.78 7.52
C ILE A 191 10.67 8.60 8.81
N SER A 192 9.86 9.66 8.90
CA SER A 192 9.59 10.33 10.16
C SER A 192 8.27 9.83 10.72
N ALA A 193 8.37 9.29 11.93
CA ALA A 193 7.31 8.67 12.71
C ALA A 193 6.00 9.46 12.62
N TYR A 194 5.00 8.87 11.96
CA TYR A 194 3.63 9.29 12.15
C TYR A 194 3.01 8.40 13.20
N SER A 195 2.58 9.03 14.30
CA SER A 195 1.65 8.44 15.25
C SER A 195 0.38 8.05 14.49
N GLY A 196 -0.01 6.77 14.54
CA GLY A 196 -1.33 6.35 14.10
C GLY A 196 -2.39 7.25 14.72
N ASN A 197 -3.37 7.68 13.91
CA ASN A 197 -4.56 8.30 14.46
C ASN A 197 -5.36 7.18 15.16
N THR A 198 -5.96 7.48 16.29
CA THR A 198 -6.54 6.49 17.21
C THR A 198 -7.71 5.69 16.60
N LEU A 199 -8.42 6.31 15.64
CA LEU A 199 -9.42 5.67 14.78
C LEU A 199 -8.84 4.56 13.90
N ASN A 200 -7.62 4.76 13.41
CA ASN A 200 -6.95 3.85 12.49
C ASN A 200 -6.51 2.57 13.19
N ASP A 201 -5.93 2.70 14.39
CA ASP A 201 -5.49 1.55 15.18
C ASP A 201 -6.67 0.70 15.67
N ALA A 202 -7.81 1.33 15.97
CA ALA A 202 -9.03 0.63 16.33
C ALA A 202 -9.59 -0.23 15.17
N ARG A 203 -9.65 0.32 13.95
CA ARG A 203 -10.15 -0.40 12.77
C ARG A 203 -9.29 -1.60 12.37
N ILE A 204 -7.97 -1.56 12.60
CA ILE A 204 -7.06 -2.69 12.26
C ILE A 204 -7.43 -3.98 12.99
N ASN A 205 -7.84 -3.90 14.27
CA ASN A 205 -8.06 -5.06 15.13
C ASN A 205 -9.35 -5.85 14.81
N GLN A 206 -10.18 -5.35 13.90
CA GLN A 206 -11.55 -5.82 13.63
C GLN A 206 -11.62 -6.96 12.57
N TYR A 207 -10.59 -7.11 11.74
CA TYR A 207 -10.57 -8.00 10.55
C TYR A 207 -10.87 -9.49 10.79
N GLN A 208 -10.08 -10.17 11.65
CA GLN A 208 -10.25 -11.63 11.87
C GLN A 208 -11.60 -11.91 12.53
N PHE A 209 -12.07 -10.94 13.30
CA PHE A 209 -13.29 -11.02 14.05
C PHE A 209 -14.52 -10.88 13.14
N GLU A 210 -14.52 -9.95 12.19
CA GLU A 210 -15.64 -9.78 11.24
C GLU A 210 -15.88 -10.98 10.34
N THR A 211 -14.79 -11.60 9.87
CA THR A 211 -14.89 -12.83 9.06
C THR A 211 -15.63 -13.90 9.86
N GLN A 212 -15.18 -14.14 11.10
CA GLN A 212 -15.76 -15.15 11.97
C GLN A 212 -17.23 -14.88 12.29
N MET A 213 -17.63 -13.63 12.56
CA MET A 213 -19.03 -13.32 12.86
C MET A 213 -19.96 -13.60 11.68
N ARG A 214 -19.55 -13.24 10.46
CA ARG A 214 -20.32 -13.50 9.23
C ARG A 214 -20.49 -15.01 9.00
N GLN A 215 -19.45 -15.78 9.27
CA GLN A 215 -19.48 -17.25 9.21
C GLN A 215 -20.43 -17.84 10.28
N ASP A 216 -20.26 -17.42 11.55
CA ASP A 216 -21.08 -17.86 12.68
C ASP A 216 -22.58 -17.58 12.45
N PHE A 217 -22.91 -16.44 11.83
CA PHE A 217 -24.26 -16.10 11.46
C PHE A 217 -24.86 -17.13 10.49
N ILE A 218 -24.19 -17.43 9.39
CA ILE A 218 -24.73 -18.35 8.38
C ILE A 218 -24.80 -19.78 8.94
N GLU A 219 -23.78 -20.21 9.69
CA GLU A 219 -23.77 -21.52 10.32
C GLU A 219 -24.96 -21.70 11.27
N SER A 220 -25.27 -20.68 12.07
CA SER A 220 -26.37 -20.72 13.03
C SER A 220 -27.75 -20.84 12.36
N LEU A 221 -27.99 -20.12 11.25
CA LEU A 221 -29.21 -20.25 10.46
C LEU A 221 -29.36 -21.65 9.86
N ARG A 222 -28.27 -22.25 9.38
CA ARG A 222 -28.30 -23.63 8.87
C ARG A 222 -28.70 -24.63 9.95
N ARG A 223 -28.13 -24.51 11.15
CA ARG A 223 -28.49 -25.37 12.30
C ARG A 223 -29.98 -25.26 12.62
N ALA A 224 -30.58 -24.08 12.46
CA ALA A 224 -32.02 -23.89 12.58
C ALA A 224 -32.82 -24.50 11.41
N SER A 225 -32.32 -24.40 10.17
CA SER A 225 -32.93 -25.01 8.97
C SER A 225 -32.99 -26.53 9.05
N GLY A 226 -31.89 -27.18 9.47
CA GLY A 226 -31.79 -28.63 9.63
C GLY A 226 -32.75 -29.23 10.66
N ASN A 227 -33.29 -28.40 11.56
CA ASN A 227 -34.34 -28.78 12.52
C ASN A 227 -35.77 -28.55 11.99
N GLY A 228 -35.94 -28.20 10.70
CA GLY A 228 -37.24 -28.04 10.04
C GLY A 228 -37.87 -26.65 10.15
N ASN A 229 -37.15 -25.64 10.66
CA ASN A 229 -37.71 -24.33 11.02
C ASN A 229 -37.61 -23.24 9.93
N LEU A 230 -36.87 -23.45 8.84
CA LEU A 230 -36.68 -22.46 7.75
C LEU A 230 -37.23 -23.01 6.43
N ARG A 231 -38.54 -23.28 6.36
CA ARG A 231 -39.20 -23.73 5.11
C ARG A 231 -39.55 -22.58 4.16
N ASN A 232 -39.36 -21.33 4.58
CA ASN A 232 -39.58 -20.13 3.78
C ASN A 232 -38.26 -19.42 3.51
N SER A 233 -38.05 -19.00 2.26
CA SER A 233 -36.86 -18.27 1.79
C SER A 233 -36.76 -16.83 2.32
N ILE A 234 -37.73 -16.40 3.14
CA ILE A 234 -37.79 -15.07 3.77
C ILE A 234 -37.49 -15.26 5.26
N ILE A 235 -36.33 -14.74 5.70
CA ILE A 235 -35.91 -14.72 7.10
C ILE A 235 -36.25 -13.35 7.67
N ARG A 236 -37.02 -13.31 8.76
CA ARG A 236 -37.35 -12.09 9.52
C ARG A 236 -37.08 -12.31 11.00
N ALA A 237 -36.70 -11.23 11.65
CA ALA A 237 -36.52 -11.11 13.07
C ALA A 237 -37.79 -10.62 13.78
N SER A 238 -37.70 -10.47 15.11
CA SER A 238 -38.74 -9.85 15.91
C SER A 238 -38.96 -8.40 15.48
N ASP A 239 -40.22 -8.01 15.21
CA ASP A 239 -40.58 -6.65 14.80
C ASP A 239 -40.32 -5.62 15.92
N HIS A 240 -39.56 -4.58 15.59
CA HIS A 240 -39.17 -3.50 16.49
C HIS A 240 -39.83 -2.15 16.16
N SER A 241 -40.79 -2.09 15.24
CA SER A 241 -41.50 -0.87 14.83
C SER A 241 -42.29 -0.19 15.96
N GLY A 242 -42.58 -0.91 17.06
CA GLY A 242 -43.31 -0.40 18.22
C GLY A 242 -42.50 0.44 19.20
N GLU A 243 -41.17 0.50 19.08
CA GLU A 243 -40.29 1.29 19.94
C GLU A 243 -40.54 2.80 19.80
N LYS A 244 -40.43 3.52 20.92
CA LYS A 244 -40.69 4.96 21.01
C LYS A 244 -39.48 5.71 21.53
N LEU A 245 -39.34 6.96 21.09
CA LEU A 245 -38.34 7.88 21.64
C LEU A 245 -38.43 7.92 23.17
N GLY A 246 -37.29 7.69 23.83
CA GLY A 246 -37.16 7.64 25.28
C GLY A 246 -37.19 6.22 25.86
N ASP A 247 -37.60 5.21 25.10
CA ASP A 247 -37.60 3.82 25.55
C ASP A 247 -36.18 3.35 25.90
N ILE A 248 -36.07 2.52 26.93
CA ILE A 248 -34.83 1.83 27.29
C ILE A 248 -34.99 0.37 26.89
N VAL A 249 -34.14 -0.07 25.96
CA VAL A 249 -34.13 -1.42 25.40
C VAL A 249 -32.83 -2.11 25.82
N ASN A 250 -32.92 -3.38 26.20
CA ASN A 250 -31.72 -4.16 26.50
C ASN A 250 -31.13 -4.69 25.20
N LEU A 251 -29.93 -4.23 24.85
CA LEU A 251 -29.19 -4.69 23.67
C LEU A 251 -27.94 -5.45 24.10
N ASN A 252 -27.75 -6.64 23.51
CA ASN A 252 -26.53 -7.42 23.64
C ASN A 252 -25.40 -6.73 22.88
N ILE A 253 -24.34 -6.36 23.58
CA ILE A 253 -23.14 -5.74 23.00
C ILE A 253 -21.95 -6.67 23.28
N ILE A 254 -21.11 -6.91 22.28
CA ILE A 254 -19.91 -7.72 22.47
C ILE A 254 -18.90 -6.99 23.37
N VAL A 255 -18.38 -7.70 24.37
CA VAL A 255 -17.42 -7.15 25.36
C VAL A 255 -16.05 -7.84 25.35
N ALA A 256 -15.93 -9.00 24.69
CA ALA A 256 -14.64 -9.64 24.40
C ALA A 256 -14.74 -10.56 23.18
N TYR A 257 -13.65 -10.69 22.41
CA TYR A 257 -13.60 -11.48 21.17
C TYR A 257 -12.35 -12.37 21.01
N MET A 258 -11.17 -11.95 21.51
CA MET A 258 -9.89 -12.62 21.22
C MET A 258 -9.77 -14.07 21.72
N PHE A 259 -10.52 -14.46 22.75
CA PHE A 259 -10.47 -15.81 23.35
C PHE A 259 -11.87 -16.43 23.51
N GLY A 260 -12.78 -16.06 22.61
CA GLY A 260 -14.19 -16.39 22.66
C GLY A 260 -15.05 -15.15 22.72
N GLN A 261 -16.16 -15.19 21.99
CA GLN A 261 -17.10 -14.07 21.94
C GLN A 261 -17.97 -14.06 23.19
N THR A 262 -17.94 -12.95 23.92
CA THR A 262 -18.81 -12.75 25.09
C THR A 262 -19.63 -11.48 24.91
N TYR A 263 -20.90 -11.58 25.27
CA TYR A 263 -21.88 -10.50 25.13
C TYR A 263 -22.36 -10.06 26.51
N SER A 264 -22.62 -8.77 26.63
CA SER A 264 -23.25 -8.17 27.79
C SER A 264 -24.57 -7.56 27.35
N SER A 265 -25.66 -7.85 28.06
CA SER A 265 -26.93 -7.15 27.90
C SER A 265 -26.83 -5.78 28.54
N ARG A 266 -26.99 -4.72 27.76
CA ARG A 266 -26.80 -3.32 28.18
C ARG A 266 -28.06 -2.50 27.95
N ARG A 267 -28.36 -1.60 28.90
CA ARG A 267 -29.53 -0.73 28.82
C ARG A 267 -29.26 0.41 27.86
N CYS A 268 -29.86 0.36 26.67
CA CYS A 268 -29.67 1.34 25.62
C CYS A 268 -30.94 2.18 25.46
N LYS A 269 -30.82 3.51 25.62
CA LYS A 269 -31.95 4.43 25.49
C LYS A 269 -32.09 4.89 24.04
N LEU A 270 -33.27 4.75 23.45
CA LEU A 270 -33.60 5.30 22.13
C LEU A 270 -33.73 6.82 22.24
N VAL A 271 -32.77 7.55 21.68
CA VAL A 271 -32.65 9.02 21.83
C VAL A 271 -32.94 9.79 20.54
N ARG A 272 -32.78 9.17 19.36
CA ARG A 272 -33.23 9.72 18.07
C ARG A 272 -33.92 8.65 17.24
N MET A 273 -34.88 9.08 16.46
CA MET A 273 -35.60 8.24 15.51
C MET A 273 -35.97 9.14 14.34
N THR A 274 -35.40 8.87 13.18
CA THR A 274 -35.68 9.58 11.93
C THR A 274 -36.54 8.69 11.03
N ASP A 275 -36.67 9.02 9.74
CA ASP A 275 -37.30 8.12 8.79
C ASP A 275 -36.41 6.91 8.44
N HIS A 276 -35.11 7.00 8.68
CA HIS A 276 -34.14 6.01 8.20
C HIS A 276 -33.27 5.37 9.28
N CYS A 277 -33.21 5.93 10.50
CA CYS A 277 -32.44 5.34 11.59
C CYS A 277 -33.08 5.50 12.97
N LYS A 278 -32.65 4.64 13.89
CA LYS A 278 -32.84 4.75 15.34
C LYS A 278 -31.47 4.89 15.99
N ILE A 279 -31.27 5.92 16.82
CA ILE A 279 -30.02 6.10 17.56
C ILE A 279 -30.26 5.78 19.03
N PHE A 280 -29.49 4.83 19.53
CA PHE A 280 -29.45 4.43 20.92
C PHE A 280 -28.16 4.88 21.60
N VAL A 281 -28.27 5.28 22.87
CA VAL A 281 -27.11 5.55 23.74
C VAL A 281 -27.12 4.55 24.88
N ASP A 282 -26.00 3.84 25.04
CA ASP A 282 -25.75 2.95 26.16
C ASP A 282 -25.74 3.72 27.49
N GLN A 283 -26.66 3.36 28.38
CA GLN A 283 -26.85 3.99 29.69
C GLN A 283 -25.98 3.37 30.78
N ASP A 284 -25.33 2.25 30.49
CA ASP A 284 -24.49 1.57 31.45
C ASP A 284 -23.03 2.03 31.27
N ALA A 285 -22.35 2.32 32.38
CA ALA A 285 -20.91 2.59 32.34
C ALA A 285 -20.13 1.31 31.99
N TYR A 286 -18.94 1.46 31.45
CA TYR A 286 -18.03 0.35 31.16
C TYR A 286 -16.58 0.76 31.39
N ASP A 287 -15.93 0.11 32.36
CA ASP A 287 -14.51 0.28 32.67
C ASP A 287 -14.06 1.76 32.80
N GLY A 288 -14.85 2.56 33.53
CA GLY A 288 -14.59 3.99 33.77
C GLY A 288 -15.02 4.94 32.65
N LEU A 289 -15.63 4.46 31.58
CA LEU A 289 -16.28 5.28 30.54
C LEU A 289 -17.80 5.22 30.66
N SER A 290 -18.47 6.30 30.27
CA SER A 290 -19.93 6.36 30.15
C SER A 290 -20.32 7.21 28.94
N ALA A 291 -21.23 6.69 28.12
CA ALA A 291 -21.80 7.44 26.99
C ALA A 291 -22.99 8.31 27.41
N ALA A 292 -23.55 8.10 28.60
CA ALA A 292 -24.74 8.80 29.07
C ALA A 292 -24.43 9.95 30.05
N GLU A 293 -23.30 9.91 30.75
CA GLU A 293 -22.95 10.89 31.78
C GLU A 293 -21.43 11.13 31.90
N GLY A 294 -21.06 12.26 32.52
CA GLY A 294 -19.67 12.64 32.72
C GLY A 294 -19.01 13.30 31.50
N ALA A 295 -17.68 13.36 31.53
CA ALA A 295 -16.87 14.11 30.54
C ALA A 295 -16.92 13.55 29.11
N TYR A 296 -17.40 12.31 28.96
CA TYR A 296 -17.46 11.59 27.69
C TYR A 296 -18.90 11.23 27.28
N ALA A 297 -19.88 11.88 27.90
CA ALA A 297 -21.28 11.73 27.53
C ALA A 297 -21.50 12.21 26.08
N VAL A 298 -22.30 11.46 25.32
CA VAL A 298 -22.79 11.88 24.01
C VAL A 298 -23.87 12.94 24.24
N THR A 299 -23.65 14.15 23.73
CA THR A 299 -24.55 15.27 24.00
C THR A 299 -25.76 15.31 23.06
N GLU A 300 -26.79 16.08 23.41
CA GLU A 300 -27.94 16.28 22.52
C GLU A 300 -27.55 16.96 21.20
N ASP A 301 -26.54 17.84 21.22
CA ASP A 301 -25.97 18.48 20.04
C ASP A 301 -25.32 17.44 19.11
N ASP A 302 -24.52 16.54 19.69
CA ASP A 302 -23.90 15.43 18.97
C ASP A 302 -24.94 14.55 18.27
N LEU A 303 -25.98 14.16 19.01
CA LEU A 303 -27.05 13.29 18.49
C LEU A 303 -27.85 13.96 17.37
N ASN A 304 -28.15 15.26 17.50
CA ASN A 304 -28.82 16.02 16.45
C ASN A 304 -27.95 16.14 15.20
N HIS A 305 -26.66 16.42 15.38
CA HIS A 305 -25.71 16.50 14.29
C HIS A 305 -25.64 15.16 13.56
N ILE A 306 -25.39 14.06 14.27
CA ILE A 306 -25.22 12.74 13.65
C ILE A 306 -26.51 12.26 12.95
N ALA A 307 -27.68 12.46 13.57
CA ALA A 307 -28.95 12.12 12.92
C ALA A 307 -29.17 12.91 11.63
N GLY A 308 -28.89 14.22 11.66
CA GLY A 308 -28.96 15.09 10.48
C GLY A 308 -27.96 14.70 9.38
N GLU A 309 -26.72 14.38 9.75
CA GLU A 309 -25.69 13.88 8.83
C GLU A 309 -26.12 12.56 8.19
N PHE A 310 -26.72 11.66 8.98
CA PHE A 310 -27.18 10.36 8.50
C PHE A 310 -28.22 10.51 7.40
N ASP A 311 -29.30 11.26 7.64
CA ASP A 311 -30.37 11.43 6.66
C ASP A 311 -29.94 12.28 5.46
N THR A 312 -29.09 13.30 5.68
CA THR A 312 -28.74 14.26 4.62
C THR A 312 -27.67 13.71 3.69
N PHE A 313 -26.68 12.99 4.21
CA PHE A 313 -25.49 12.59 3.45
C PHE A 313 -25.27 11.09 3.43
N ILE A 314 -25.25 10.43 4.60
CA ILE A 314 -24.85 9.02 4.69
C ILE A 314 -25.87 8.12 3.99
N TYR A 315 -27.13 8.15 4.42
CA TYR A 315 -28.18 7.28 3.90
C TYR A 315 -28.36 7.43 2.38
N PRO A 316 -28.46 8.65 1.79
CA PRO A 316 -28.52 8.81 0.34
C PRO A 316 -27.27 8.29 -0.38
N LEU A 317 -26.06 8.60 0.11
CA LEU A 317 -24.81 8.11 -0.47
C LEU A 317 -24.81 6.58 -0.53
N MET A 318 -25.09 5.94 0.61
CA MET A 318 -25.02 4.49 0.75
C MET A 318 -26.09 3.80 -0.10
N ASN A 319 -27.35 4.22 0.03
CA ASN A 319 -28.46 3.57 -0.68
C ASN A 319 -28.45 3.78 -2.19
N GLN A 320 -28.09 4.98 -2.68
CA GLN A 320 -27.99 5.19 -4.12
C GLN A 320 -26.82 4.44 -4.72
N ASN A 321 -25.66 4.42 -4.07
CA ASN A 321 -24.41 4.04 -4.71
C ASN A 321 -23.84 2.69 -4.32
N TYR A 322 -24.38 2.05 -3.28
CA TYR A 322 -23.94 0.73 -2.82
C TYR A 322 -25.13 -0.24 -2.77
N GLY A 323 -26.26 0.21 -2.21
CA GLY A 323 -27.47 -0.59 -1.98
C GLY A 323 -28.01 -0.36 -0.59
N ARG A 324 -29.03 -1.12 -0.17
CA ARG A 324 -29.63 -0.99 1.16
C ARG A 324 -29.15 -2.09 2.10
N VAL A 325 -29.17 -1.79 3.39
CA VAL A 325 -29.11 -2.82 4.43
C VAL A 325 -30.41 -3.61 4.40
N TYR A 326 -30.34 -4.93 4.53
CA TYR A 326 -31.51 -5.78 4.64
C TYR A 326 -32.19 -5.53 5.99
N ASP A 327 -33.40 -4.99 5.93
CA ASP A 327 -34.26 -4.69 7.06
C ASP A 327 -34.79 -6.00 7.67
N ILE A 328 -34.02 -6.57 8.59
CA ILE A 328 -34.28 -7.91 9.13
C ILE A 328 -35.47 -7.90 10.08
N ASP A 329 -35.68 -6.81 10.82
CA ASP A 329 -36.76 -6.66 11.80
C ASP A 329 -38.01 -5.96 11.24
N GLY A 330 -37.94 -5.41 10.04
CA GLY A 330 -39.09 -4.87 9.33
C GLY A 330 -39.54 -3.51 9.82
N ASP A 331 -38.70 -2.79 10.58
CA ASP A 331 -39.05 -1.48 11.13
C ASP A 331 -38.70 -0.29 10.20
N GLY A 332 -38.01 -0.60 9.10
CA GLY A 332 -37.57 0.33 8.06
C GLY A 332 -36.40 1.24 8.46
N ARG A 333 -35.74 1.01 9.60
CA ARG A 333 -34.74 1.89 10.20
C ARG A 333 -33.51 1.15 10.70
N LEU A 334 -32.34 1.60 10.25
CA LEU A 334 -31.08 1.09 10.75
C LEU A 334 -30.87 1.51 12.22
N SER A 335 -30.60 0.55 13.10
CA SER A 335 -30.25 0.84 14.50
C SER A 335 -28.77 1.21 14.64
N ILE A 336 -28.47 2.35 15.27
CA ILE A 336 -27.11 2.84 15.54
C ILE A 336 -26.95 2.96 17.06
N VAL A 337 -25.95 2.30 17.64
CA VAL A 337 -25.78 2.21 19.09
C VAL A 337 -24.43 2.77 19.51
N PHE A 338 -24.45 3.90 20.24
CA PHE A 338 -23.27 4.47 20.86
C PHE A 338 -22.99 3.80 22.20
N SER A 339 -21.83 3.16 22.33
CA SER A 339 -21.45 2.45 23.56
C SER A 339 -20.00 2.71 23.99
N PRO A 340 -19.74 2.85 25.30
CA PRO A 340 -18.39 2.93 25.87
C PRO A 340 -17.62 1.60 25.79
N VAL A 341 -18.26 0.50 25.37
CA VAL A 341 -17.62 -0.80 25.21
C VAL A 341 -16.67 -0.83 24.01
N TYR A 342 -17.12 -0.36 22.83
CA TYR A 342 -16.33 -0.40 21.61
C TYR A 342 -14.93 0.21 21.73
N PRO A 343 -14.73 1.42 22.29
CA PRO A 343 -13.37 1.96 22.42
C PRO A 343 -12.49 1.15 23.40
N LYS A 344 -13.08 0.44 24.36
CA LYS A 344 -12.36 -0.42 25.31
C LYS A 344 -11.90 -1.74 24.72
N ILE A 345 -12.68 -2.31 23.81
CA ILE A 345 -12.31 -3.52 23.08
C ILE A 345 -11.50 -3.20 21.80
N GLY A 346 -11.26 -1.92 21.53
CA GLY A 346 -10.43 -1.45 20.44
C GLY A 346 -11.15 -1.39 19.10
N PHE A 347 -12.47 -1.17 19.08
CA PHE A 347 -13.26 -0.93 17.87
C PHE A 347 -13.76 0.50 17.80
N ALA A 348 -13.77 1.04 16.58
CA ALA A 348 -14.40 2.32 16.30
C ALA A 348 -15.88 2.15 15.99
N GLY A 349 -16.20 1.15 15.18
CA GLY A 349 -17.55 0.70 14.89
C GLY A 349 -17.57 -0.81 14.78
N LEU A 350 -18.76 -1.37 14.62
CA LEU A 350 -18.92 -2.79 14.33
C LEU A 350 -20.29 -3.06 13.72
N PHE A 351 -20.31 -3.55 12.49
CA PHE A 351 -21.44 -4.32 11.98
C PHE A 351 -21.30 -5.80 12.37
N ASN A 352 -21.98 -6.17 13.46
CA ASN A 352 -22.02 -7.56 13.90
C ASN A 352 -23.24 -8.26 13.29
N THR A 353 -22.99 -9.11 12.31
CA THR A 353 -24.01 -9.91 11.62
C THR A 353 -24.84 -10.78 12.56
N LEU A 354 -24.29 -11.25 13.70
CA LEU A 354 -25.06 -12.02 14.69
C LEU A 354 -26.25 -11.25 15.24
N HIS A 355 -26.21 -9.91 15.24
CA HIS A 355 -27.36 -9.11 15.64
C HIS A 355 -28.55 -9.24 14.68
N MET A 356 -28.35 -9.70 13.45
CA MET A 356 -29.45 -9.98 12.52
C MET A 356 -30.04 -11.38 12.70
N ASN A 357 -29.57 -12.20 13.65
CA ASN A 357 -29.90 -13.63 13.70
C ASN A 357 -31.18 -13.94 14.49
N PRO A 358 -32.30 -14.33 13.86
CA PRO A 358 -33.53 -14.67 14.57
C PRO A 358 -33.47 -15.99 15.35
N THR A 359 -32.45 -16.83 15.10
CA THR A 359 -32.40 -18.21 15.61
C THR A 359 -31.54 -18.37 16.86
N ASN A 360 -30.78 -17.33 17.25
CA ASN A 360 -29.92 -17.34 18.42
C ASN A 360 -30.18 -16.09 19.30
N PRO A 361 -31.31 -16.04 20.03
CA PRO A 361 -31.74 -14.84 20.76
C PRO A 361 -30.84 -14.49 21.95
N ALA A 362 -29.99 -15.41 22.42
CA ALA A 362 -29.14 -15.16 23.58
C ALA A 362 -28.05 -14.11 23.31
N ASN A 363 -27.51 -14.10 22.08
CA ASN A 363 -26.42 -13.19 21.67
C ASN A 363 -26.82 -12.27 20.51
N SER A 364 -28.03 -12.42 19.99
CA SER A 364 -28.58 -11.57 18.93
C SER A 364 -29.40 -10.42 19.51
N ASN A 365 -29.52 -9.34 18.74
CA ASN A 365 -30.50 -8.26 18.98
C ASN A 365 -31.67 -8.34 18.00
N GLN A 366 -31.66 -9.31 17.09
CA GLN A 366 -32.66 -9.52 16.05
C GLN A 366 -32.98 -8.23 15.26
N ARG A 367 -31.96 -7.48 14.84
CA ARG A 367 -32.10 -6.21 14.10
C ARG A 367 -30.86 -5.90 13.27
N ASP A 368 -31.03 -5.09 12.23
CA ASP A 368 -29.92 -4.47 11.52
C ASP A 368 -29.36 -3.35 12.38
N MET A 369 -28.16 -3.58 12.91
CA MET A 369 -27.56 -2.75 13.94
C MET A 369 -26.08 -2.51 13.70
N LEU A 370 -25.70 -1.25 13.85
CA LEU A 370 -24.31 -0.79 13.91
C LEU A 370 -23.95 -0.42 15.34
N GLY A 371 -22.86 -0.98 15.84
CA GLY A 371 -22.20 -0.50 17.05
C GLY A 371 -21.23 0.63 16.73
N ILE A 372 -21.23 1.72 17.50
CA ILE A 372 -20.31 2.84 17.34
C ILE A 372 -19.72 3.23 18.69
N TRP A 373 -18.43 3.53 18.73
CA TRP A 373 -17.76 3.99 19.93
C TRP A 373 -18.32 5.31 20.48
N SER A 374 -18.35 5.45 21.80
CA SER A 374 -18.62 6.74 22.44
C SER A 374 -17.35 7.63 22.47
N PRO A 375 -17.49 8.94 22.77
CA PRO A 375 -16.33 9.77 23.11
C PRO A 375 -15.50 9.10 24.20
N HIS A 376 -14.18 9.26 24.16
CA HIS A 376 -13.27 8.66 25.15
C HIS A 376 -11.88 9.29 25.09
N ALA A 377 -11.15 9.18 26.21
CA ALA A 377 -9.70 9.32 26.23
C ALA A 377 -9.08 8.14 27.00
N LEU A 378 -8.41 7.27 26.25
CA LEU A 378 -7.67 6.10 26.71
C LEU A 378 -6.19 6.27 26.34
N SER A 379 -5.31 5.51 27.01
CA SER A 379 -3.86 5.55 26.74
C SER A 379 -3.51 5.17 25.29
N SER A 380 -4.30 4.31 24.67
CA SER A 380 -4.12 3.83 23.29
C SER A 380 -4.99 4.56 22.26
N SER A 381 -6.05 5.25 22.69
CA SER A 381 -7.01 5.88 21.78
C SER A 381 -7.70 7.07 22.44
N THR A 382 -7.77 8.20 21.75
CA THR A 382 -8.52 9.39 22.19
C THR A 382 -9.34 9.90 21.01
N SER A 383 -10.64 10.06 21.23
CA SER A 383 -11.56 10.71 20.30
C SER A 383 -12.65 11.40 21.10
N THR A 384 -12.67 12.73 21.06
CA THR A 384 -13.58 13.59 21.85
C THR A 384 -14.04 14.81 21.05
N GLY A 385 -15.14 15.43 21.47
CA GLY A 385 -15.66 16.65 20.84
C GLY A 385 -15.88 16.52 19.33
N GLU A 386 -15.49 17.54 18.57
CA GLU A 386 -15.64 17.54 17.11
C GLU A 386 -14.88 16.40 16.44
N LYS A 387 -13.71 16.02 16.96
CA LYS A 387 -12.96 14.87 16.41
C LYS A 387 -13.80 13.60 16.48
N TRP A 388 -14.45 13.35 17.61
CA TRP A 388 -15.33 12.18 17.73
C TRP A 388 -16.53 12.26 16.80
N ARG A 389 -17.16 13.43 16.63
CA ARG A 389 -18.25 13.57 15.66
C ARG A 389 -17.80 13.25 14.24
N MET A 390 -16.61 13.71 13.85
CA MET A 390 -16.01 13.40 12.55
C MET A 390 -15.69 11.91 12.39
N ASP A 391 -15.08 11.30 13.40
CA ASP A 391 -14.73 9.88 13.36
C ASP A 391 -16.00 8.99 13.36
N ALA A 392 -17.02 9.34 14.16
CA ALA A 392 -18.25 8.58 14.29
C ALA A 392 -19.06 8.55 12.98
N ARG A 393 -19.23 9.69 12.30
CA ARG A 393 -19.96 9.74 11.01
C ARG A 393 -19.26 8.94 9.92
N GLU A 394 -17.94 9.01 9.83
CA GLU A 394 -17.17 8.19 8.87
C GLU A 394 -17.21 6.70 9.22
N THR A 395 -17.21 6.39 10.51
CA THR A 395 -17.39 5.00 10.98
C THR A 395 -18.78 4.48 10.65
N ILE A 396 -19.84 5.28 10.77
CA ILE A 396 -21.19 4.85 10.34
C ILE A 396 -21.21 4.55 8.84
N VAL A 397 -20.56 5.36 8.00
CA VAL A 397 -20.42 5.09 6.55
C VAL A 397 -19.71 3.76 6.30
N HIS A 398 -18.59 3.53 7.00
CA HIS A 398 -17.78 2.31 6.91
C HIS A 398 -18.59 1.06 7.28
N GLU A 399 -19.19 1.05 8.48
CA GLU A 399 -19.95 -0.10 8.97
C GLU A 399 -21.25 -0.33 8.19
N MET A 400 -21.90 0.73 7.71
CA MET A 400 -23.06 0.60 6.82
C MET A 400 -22.66 -0.02 5.47
N GLN A 401 -21.45 0.22 4.97
CA GLN A 401 -20.97 -0.43 3.75
C GLN A 401 -20.86 -1.94 3.94
N HIS A 402 -20.25 -2.40 5.04
CA HIS A 402 -20.20 -3.81 5.41
C HIS A 402 -21.61 -4.41 5.51
N ALA A 403 -22.53 -3.70 6.17
CA ALA A 403 -23.92 -4.14 6.31
C ALA A 403 -24.64 -4.29 4.96
N ILE A 404 -24.47 -3.34 4.05
CA ILE A 404 -25.03 -3.40 2.69
C ILE A 404 -24.42 -4.56 1.91
N ASN A 405 -23.09 -4.72 1.97
CA ASN A 405 -22.41 -5.76 1.21
C ASN A 405 -22.83 -7.15 1.69
N PHE A 406 -22.84 -7.37 3.00
CA PHE A 406 -23.40 -8.58 3.60
C PHE A 406 -24.85 -8.82 3.17
N SER A 407 -25.69 -7.78 3.22
CA SER A 407 -27.09 -7.85 2.79
C SER A 407 -27.23 -8.27 1.34
N ALA A 408 -26.42 -7.74 0.43
CA ALA A 408 -26.44 -8.08 -0.98
C ALA A 408 -26.00 -9.52 -1.26
N LYS A 409 -25.00 -10.03 -0.53
CA LYS A 409 -24.49 -11.40 -0.73
C LYS A 409 -25.40 -12.47 -0.10
N VAL A 410 -25.98 -12.18 1.07
CA VAL A 410 -26.75 -13.14 1.88
C VAL A 410 -28.26 -13.05 1.62
N PHE A 411 -28.77 -11.84 1.39
CA PHE A 411 -30.19 -11.56 1.16
C PHE A 411 -30.44 -10.86 -0.20
N PRO A 412 -29.91 -11.36 -1.33
CA PRO A 412 -30.16 -10.75 -2.62
C PRO A 412 -31.67 -10.70 -2.91
N ASN A 413 -32.16 -9.52 -3.29
CA ASN A 413 -33.60 -9.25 -3.49
C ASN A 413 -34.48 -9.63 -2.28
N ASP A 414 -33.98 -9.42 -1.06
CA ASP A 414 -34.67 -9.72 0.20
C ASP A 414 -34.95 -11.21 0.44
N VAL A 415 -34.21 -12.09 -0.27
CA VAL A 415 -34.37 -13.54 -0.18
C VAL A 415 -33.08 -14.16 0.36
N PHE A 416 -33.21 -14.98 1.40
CA PHE A 416 -32.06 -15.73 1.92
C PHE A 416 -31.55 -16.73 0.89
N ARG A 417 -30.30 -16.59 0.48
CA ARG A 417 -29.72 -17.30 -0.67
C ARG A 417 -29.34 -18.76 -0.41
N PHE A 418 -29.18 -19.19 0.85
CA PHE A 418 -28.59 -20.50 1.20
C PHE A 418 -29.50 -21.46 1.98
N PRO A 419 -30.79 -21.66 1.62
CA PRO A 419 -31.68 -22.50 2.40
C PRO A 419 -31.29 -23.99 2.41
N ASP A 420 -30.67 -24.49 1.34
CA ASP A 420 -30.47 -25.92 1.07
C ASP A 420 -29.04 -26.33 0.64
N ASP A 421 -28.02 -25.48 0.81
CA ASP A 421 -26.66 -25.79 0.34
C ASP A 421 -25.97 -26.85 1.23
N ILE A 422 -25.94 -28.09 0.74
CA ILE A 422 -25.30 -29.25 1.41
C ILE A 422 -23.76 -29.15 1.45
N ASN A 423 -23.14 -28.35 0.60
CA ASN A 423 -21.68 -28.20 0.48
C ASN A 423 -21.15 -26.94 1.17
N PHE A 424 -21.97 -26.29 1.99
CA PHE A 424 -21.69 -25.00 2.64
C PHE A 424 -20.32 -24.93 3.36
N ASN A 425 -19.98 -25.93 4.18
CA ASN A 425 -18.72 -25.95 4.94
C ASN A 425 -17.46 -25.96 4.05
N ALA A 426 -17.58 -26.36 2.78
CA ALA A 426 -16.46 -26.36 1.84
C ALA A 426 -16.32 -25.03 1.08
N ASN A 427 -17.36 -24.18 1.10
CA ASN A 427 -17.51 -23.01 0.23
C ASN A 427 -17.86 -21.72 0.99
N GLU A 428 -17.82 -21.71 2.31
CA GLU A 428 -18.29 -20.58 3.14
C GLU A 428 -17.67 -19.23 2.75
N ASP A 429 -16.35 -19.20 2.52
CA ASP A 429 -15.61 -18.03 2.07
C ASP A 429 -16.00 -17.56 0.65
N SER A 430 -16.64 -18.41 -0.16
CA SER A 430 -17.10 -18.05 -1.51
C SER A 430 -18.39 -17.24 -1.49
N TYR A 431 -19.16 -17.30 -0.41
CA TYR A 431 -20.44 -16.60 -0.29
C TYR A 431 -20.31 -15.17 0.22
N LEU A 432 -19.26 -14.90 0.99
CA LEU A 432 -18.98 -13.58 1.54
C LEU A 432 -18.03 -12.84 0.62
N GLU A 433 -18.14 -11.50 0.60
CA GLU A 433 -17.19 -10.72 -0.19
C GLU A 433 -15.77 -10.95 0.32
N ALA A 434 -14.82 -11.02 -0.61
CA ALA A 434 -13.42 -11.17 -0.25
C ALA A 434 -13.03 -10.01 0.66
N MET A 435 -12.49 -10.30 1.85
CA MET A 435 -12.35 -9.29 2.89
C MET A 435 -11.51 -8.08 2.46
N TRP A 436 -10.49 -8.29 1.63
CA TRP A 436 -9.73 -7.18 1.07
C TRP A 436 -10.58 -6.21 0.24
N LEU A 437 -11.56 -6.73 -0.50
CA LEU A 437 -12.47 -5.97 -1.37
C LEU A 437 -13.60 -5.33 -0.56
N ASP A 438 -14.11 -6.03 0.44
CA ASP A 438 -15.09 -5.47 1.38
C ASP A 438 -14.53 -4.24 2.10
N GLU A 439 -13.34 -4.36 2.68
CA GLU A 439 -12.62 -3.23 3.30
C GLU A 439 -12.25 -2.13 2.28
N SER A 440 -11.86 -2.53 1.07
CA SER A 440 -11.63 -1.61 -0.05
C SER A 440 -12.86 -0.73 -0.30
N LEU A 441 -14.05 -1.34 -0.32
CA LEU A 441 -15.32 -0.65 -0.54
C LEU A 441 -15.70 0.26 0.64
N SER A 442 -15.52 -0.20 1.89
CA SER A 442 -15.78 0.61 3.10
C SER A 442 -14.90 1.85 3.18
N VAL A 443 -13.59 1.70 2.98
CA VAL A 443 -12.66 2.85 2.99
C VAL A 443 -12.90 3.77 1.79
N GLY A 444 -13.23 3.20 0.62
CA GLY A 444 -13.66 3.99 -0.54
C GLY A 444 -14.94 4.79 -0.27
N ALA A 445 -15.88 4.23 0.50
CA ALA A 445 -17.12 4.92 0.89
C ALA A 445 -16.83 6.13 1.79
N GLU A 446 -15.87 6.03 2.70
CA GLU A 446 -15.43 7.16 3.54
C GLU A 446 -14.85 8.31 2.70
N ALA A 447 -13.98 8.02 1.72
CA ALA A 447 -13.46 9.04 0.81
C ALA A 447 -14.60 9.74 0.04
N ARG A 448 -15.59 8.97 -0.44
CA ARG A 448 -16.76 9.50 -1.15
C ARG A 448 -17.70 10.29 -0.24
N TYR A 449 -17.80 9.90 1.04
CA TYR A 449 -18.53 10.65 2.05
C TYR A 449 -17.98 12.06 2.21
N ARG A 450 -16.65 12.21 2.26
CA ARG A 450 -15.98 13.52 2.31
C ARG A 450 -16.35 14.39 1.11
N LEU A 451 -16.41 13.81 -0.10
CA LEU A 451 -16.82 14.52 -1.31
C LEU A 451 -18.27 15.00 -1.28
N VAL A 452 -19.23 14.14 -0.91
CA VAL A 452 -20.65 14.56 -0.86
C VAL A 452 -20.91 15.60 0.24
N ARG A 453 -20.05 15.63 1.26
CA ARG A 453 -19.99 16.67 2.30
C ARG A 453 -19.35 17.99 1.81
N GLY A 454 -18.87 18.04 0.58
CA GLY A 454 -18.23 19.22 -0.01
C GLY A 454 -16.79 19.45 0.44
N GLN A 455 -16.12 18.44 1.00
CA GLN A 455 -14.69 18.57 1.31
C GLN A 455 -13.87 18.60 0.01
N SER A 456 -12.86 19.48 -0.03
CA SER A 456 -12.01 19.68 -1.20
C SER A 456 -10.94 18.60 -1.39
N SER A 457 -10.76 17.72 -0.40
CA SER A 457 -9.79 16.63 -0.42
C SER A 457 -10.42 15.36 0.15
N VAL A 458 -10.01 14.23 -0.41
CA VAL A 458 -10.31 12.89 0.12
C VAL A 458 -9.18 12.34 0.99
N TYR A 459 -8.17 13.18 1.28
CA TYR A 459 -7.01 12.83 2.07
C TYR A 459 -7.40 12.05 3.33
N GLU A 460 -6.66 10.98 3.57
CA GLU A 460 -6.80 10.20 4.77
C GLU A 460 -5.46 9.60 5.18
N ALA A 461 -5.17 9.61 6.49
CA ALA A 461 -3.91 9.13 7.04
C ALA A 461 -3.60 7.66 6.69
N ARG A 462 -4.60 6.85 6.34
CA ARG A 462 -4.40 5.46 5.88
C ARG A 462 -3.71 5.40 4.52
N PHE A 463 -4.06 6.31 3.60
CA PHE A 463 -3.43 6.38 2.28
C PHE A 463 -1.95 6.70 2.40
N ASP A 464 -1.61 7.68 3.24
CA ASP A 464 -0.22 8.04 3.54
C ASP A 464 0.53 6.97 4.33
N SER A 465 -0.13 6.31 5.29
CA SER A 465 0.47 5.22 6.05
C SER A 465 0.97 4.10 5.13
N TRP A 466 0.20 3.78 4.09
CA TRP A 466 0.64 2.87 3.04
C TRP A 466 1.77 3.48 2.19
N ALA A 467 1.53 4.67 1.64
CA ALA A 467 2.38 5.26 0.63
C ALA A 467 3.78 5.56 1.16
N LYS A 468 3.92 6.11 2.37
CA LYS A 468 5.19 6.53 2.98
C LYS A 468 6.00 5.39 3.61
N SER A 469 5.37 4.33 4.08
CA SER A 469 6.05 3.31 4.89
C SER A 469 6.85 2.34 4.04
N SER A 470 6.16 1.52 3.26
CA SER A 470 6.74 0.49 2.39
C SER A 470 5.68 0.05 1.36
N PRO A 471 5.36 0.89 0.37
CA PRO A 471 4.25 0.63 -0.56
C PRO A 471 4.44 -0.63 -1.41
N HIS A 472 5.68 -1.12 -1.50
CA HIS A 472 6.10 -2.32 -2.23
C HIS A 472 5.94 -3.63 -1.45
N THR A 473 5.73 -3.60 -0.13
CA THR A 473 5.60 -4.82 0.69
C THR A 473 4.17 -5.37 0.74
N TYR A 474 3.24 -4.74 0.01
CA TYR A 474 1.81 -5.02 0.08
C TYR A 474 1.21 -5.35 -1.28
N GLY A 475 0.56 -6.52 -1.35
CA GLY A 475 -0.19 -6.96 -2.52
C GLY A 475 -1.60 -6.39 -2.51
N LEU A 476 -2.05 -5.86 -3.65
CA LEU A 476 -3.36 -5.18 -3.77
C LEU A 476 -4.53 -6.08 -3.33
N THR A 477 -4.52 -7.34 -3.76
CA THR A 477 -5.59 -8.33 -3.52
C THR A 477 -5.35 -9.21 -2.29
N SER A 478 -4.32 -8.89 -1.49
CA SER A 478 -3.92 -9.69 -0.32
C SER A 478 -4.15 -8.92 0.98
N TRP A 479 -4.44 -9.63 2.05
CA TRP A 479 -4.61 -9.05 3.37
C TRP A 479 -3.45 -9.37 4.32
N ALA A 480 -3.06 -8.41 5.16
CA ALA A 480 -2.08 -8.64 6.23
C ALA A 480 -2.37 -7.88 7.55
N GLY A 481 -3.57 -7.32 7.73
CA GLY A 481 -4.01 -6.80 9.03
C GLY A 481 -3.17 -5.64 9.57
N VAL A 482 -2.70 -4.74 8.71
CA VAL A 482 -1.99 -3.51 9.11
C VAL A 482 -2.56 -2.31 8.38
N LEU A 483 -2.37 -1.11 8.95
CA LEU A 483 -3.06 0.11 8.50
C LEU A 483 -2.86 0.41 7.01
N GLY A 484 -1.64 0.21 6.51
CA GLY A 484 -1.30 0.44 5.11
C GLY A 484 -2.10 -0.43 4.12
N HIS A 485 -2.63 -1.59 4.54
CA HIS A 485 -3.48 -2.39 3.65
C HIS A 485 -4.81 -1.71 3.37
N TYR A 486 -5.47 -1.20 4.43
CA TYR A 486 -6.73 -0.47 4.32
C TYR A 486 -6.55 0.77 3.44
N GLY A 487 -5.43 1.48 3.62
CA GLY A 487 -5.06 2.63 2.80
C GLY A 487 -4.96 2.32 1.31
N GLN A 488 -4.12 1.35 0.95
CA GLN A 488 -3.93 0.94 -0.45
C GLN A 488 -5.25 0.52 -1.11
N LYS A 489 -6.04 -0.30 -0.41
CA LYS A 489 -7.28 -0.89 -0.92
C LYS A 489 -8.39 0.14 -1.03
N GLY A 490 -8.55 0.99 -0.04
CA GLY A 490 -9.49 2.10 -0.08
C GLY A 490 -9.18 3.09 -1.19
N LEU A 491 -7.89 3.44 -1.35
CA LEU A 491 -7.44 4.32 -2.41
C LEU A 491 -7.66 3.70 -3.80
N PHE A 492 -7.46 2.38 -3.93
CA PHE A 492 -7.80 1.65 -5.16
C PHE A 492 -9.30 1.69 -5.46
N ASN A 493 -10.17 1.51 -4.47
CA ASN A 493 -11.62 1.63 -4.68
C ASN A 493 -12.03 3.04 -5.09
N TYR A 494 -11.47 4.05 -4.43
CA TYR A 494 -11.68 5.45 -4.77
C TYR A 494 -11.24 5.75 -6.20
N TYR A 495 -10.06 5.24 -6.61
CA TYR A 495 -9.59 5.31 -7.99
C TYR A 495 -10.60 4.66 -8.96
N LEU A 496 -11.10 3.46 -8.68
CA LEU A 496 -12.10 2.79 -9.52
C LEU A 496 -13.40 3.60 -9.63
N PHE A 497 -13.83 4.24 -8.54
CA PHE A 497 -14.97 5.15 -8.52
C PHE A 497 -14.71 6.38 -9.41
N GLU A 498 -13.56 7.04 -9.29
CA GLU A 498 -13.24 8.21 -10.12
C GLU A 498 -13.22 7.86 -11.61
N GLN A 499 -12.68 6.70 -11.98
CA GLN A 499 -12.53 6.31 -13.38
C GLN A 499 -13.81 5.78 -14.02
N HIS A 500 -14.71 5.17 -13.22
CA HIS A 500 -15.82 4.39 -13.76
C HIS A 500 -17.20 4.75 -13.18
N GLY A 501 -17.25 5.66 -12.22
CA GLY A 501 -18.47 6.11 -11.58
C GLY A 501 -19.03 5.15 -10.53
N SER A 502 -20.09 5.59 -9.84
CA SER A 502 -20.71 4.85 -8.75
C SER A 502 -21.49 3.62 -9.19
N GLU A 503 -22.00 3.59 -10.43
CA GLU A 503 -22.78 2.44 -10.93
C GLU A 503 -21.97 1.15 -10.97
N LYS A 504 -20.67 1.23 -11.33
CA LYS A 504 -19.78 0.05 -11.29
C LYS A 504 -19.52 -0.41 -9.87
N ILE A 505 -19.31 0.52 -8.93
CA ILE A 505 -19.15 0.20 -7.51
C ILE A 505 -20.41 -0.50 -6.97
N LYS A 506 -21.59 0.06 -7.26
CA LYS A 506 -22.87 -0.55 -6.90
C LYS A 506 -23.03 -1.94 -7.48
N ALA A 507 -22.66 -2.13 -8.75
CA ALA A 507 -22.76 -3.42 -9.41
C ALA A 507 -21.83 -4.47 -8.79
N VAL A 508 -20.62 -4.11 -8.34
CA VAL A 508 -19.75 -5.02 -7.56
C VAL A 508 -20.44 -5.47 -6.27
N VAL A 509 -21.01 -4.52 -5.52
CA VAL A 509 -21.66 -4.77 -4.23
C VAL A 509 -22.92 -5.64 -4.40
N GLN A 510 -23.79 -5.26 -5.34
CA GLN A 510 -25.10 -5.90 -5.54
C GLN A 510 -25.04 -7.22 -6.32
N ASN A 511 -23.90 -7.56 -6.92
CA ASN A 511 -23.71 -8.87 -7.51
C ASN A 511 -23.47 -9.91 -6.42
N THR A 512 -23.95 -11.12 -6.65
CA THR A 512 -23.82 -12.25 -5.74
C THR A 512 -22.50 -13.04 -5.92
N SER A 513 -21.75 -12.76 -6.99
CA SER A 513 -20.34 -13.16 -7.13
C SER A 513 -19.45 -12.38 -6.16
N THR A 514 -18.28 -12.91 -5.83
CA THR A 514 -17.34 -12.32 -4.87
C THR A 514 -15.92 -12.24 -5.43
N GLY A 515 -15.07 -11.47 -4.78
CA GLY A 515 -13.64 -11.36 -5.02
C GLY A 515 -13.27 -10.80 -6.40
N ILE A 516 -12.11 -11.27 -6.88
CA ILE A 516 -11.52 -10.82 -8.15
C ILE A 516 -12.46 -11.16 -9.31
N ASP A 517 -13.03 -12.36 -9.36
CA ASP A 517 -13.92 -12.79 -10.45
C ASP A 517 -15.13 -11.86 -10.62
N ASN A 518 -15.74 -11.43 -9.49
CA ASN A 518 -16.81 -10.44 -9.52
C ASN A 518 -16.33 -9.10 -10.09
N LEU A 519 -15.20 -8.62 -9.60
CA LEU A 519 -14.65 -7.35 -10.01
C LEU A 519 -14.27 -7.36 -11.50
N GLU A 520 -13.61 -8.40 -11.99
CA GLU A 520 -13.25 -8.52 -13.40
C GLU A 520 -14.48 -8.62 -14.31
N ALA A 521 -15.51 -9.38 -13.90
CA ALA A 521 -16.76 -9.48 -14.63
C ALA A 521 -17.49 -8.13 -14.74
N ILE A 522 -17.54 -7.35 -13.65
CA ILE A 522 -18.21 -6.04 -13.63
C ILE A 522 -17.42 -5.00 -14.42
N TYR A 523 -16.09 -4.96 -14.29
CA TYR A 523 -15.27 -3.96 -14.97
C TYR A 523 -14.94 -4.33 -16.43
N GLY A 524 -15.09 -5.61 -16.81
CA GLY A 524 -14.70 -6.12 -18.12
C GLY A 524 -13.20 -6.01 -18.37
N ARG A 525 -12.40 -6.02 -17.30
CA ARG A 525 -10.94 -5.84 -17.28
C ARG A 525 -10.36 -6.73 -16.20
N SER A 526 -9.17 -7.24 -16.43
CA SER A 526 -8.48 -8.01 -15.40
C SER A 526 -8.07 -7.15 -14.22
N ILE A 527 -7.96 -7.72 -13.01
CA ILE A 527 -7.44 -7.04 -11.83
C ILE A 527 -6.02 -6.55 -12.07
N ARG A 528 -5.26 -7.28 -12.89
CA ARG A 528 -3.93 -6.90 -13.37
C ARG A 528 -3.96 -5.57 -14.14
N GLU A 529 -4.88 -5.40 -15.09
CA GLU A 529 -5.02 -4.15 -15.84
C GLU A 529 -5.48 -2.98 -14.97
N LEU A 530 -6.39 -3.22 -14.03
CA LEU A 530 -6.85 -2.20 -13.10
C LEU A 530 -5.72 -1.78 -12.14
N ALA A 531 -4.94 -2.73 -11.64
CA ALA A 531 -3.79 -2.49 -10.79
C ALA A 531 -2.71 -1.67 -11.52
N LYS A 532 -2.43 -1.99 -12.80
CA LYS A 532 -1.49 -1.23 -13.63
C LYS A 532 -1.83 0.27 -13.67
N ASN A 533 -3.07 0.59 -14.04
CA ASN A 533 -3.49 1.98 -14.17
C ASN A 533 -3.51 2.70 -12.81
N PHE A 534 -3.98 2.01 -11.76
CA PHE A 534 -3.93 2.51 -10.38
C PHE A 534 -2.51 2.84 -9.94
N SER A 535 -1.54 1.94 -10.18
CA SER A 535 -0.15 2.15 -9.78
C SER A 535 0.48 3.37 -10.49
N LEU A 536 0.14 3.60 -11.77
CA LEU A 536 0.56 4.83 -12.44
C LEU A 536 -0.11 6.09 -11.86
N ALA A 537 -1.40 6.02 -11.51
CA ALA A 537 -2.08 7.12 -10.84
C ALA A 537 -1.44 7.46 -9.50
N VAL A 538 -1.05 6.46 -8.71
CA VAL A 538 -0.38 6.61 -7.40
C VAL A 538 0.97 7.32 -7.52
N ILE A 539 1.85 6.86 -8.42
CA ILE A 539 3.17 7.49 -8.55
C ILE A 539 3.05 8.91 -9.11
N ASN A 540 2.18 9.13 -10.10
CA ASN A 540 1.96 10.45 -10.67
C ASN A 540 1.37 11.44 -9.65
N GLU A 541 0.51 10.98 -8.76
CA GLU A 541 -0.04 11.78 -7.68
C GLU A 541 1.03 12.23 -6.69
N SER A 542 1.93 11.34 -6.32
CA SER A 542 3.05 11.70 -5.46
C SER A 542 4.03 12.65 -6.13
N LEU A 543 4.34 12.43 -7.40
CA LEU A 543 5.21 13.31 -8.17
C LEU A 543 4.58 14.68 -8.40
N ARG A 544 3.25 14.76 -8.55
CA ARG A 544 2.48 16.00 -8.61
C ARG A 544 2.59 16.77 -7.29
N HIS A 545 2.39 16.08 -6.16
CA HIS A 545 2.54 16.65 -4.82
C HIS A 545 3.96 17.19 -4.59
N LYS A 546 4.99 16.48 -5.06
CA LYS A 546 6.41 16.90 -5.01
C LYS A 546 6.78 17.99 -6.03
N GLY A 547 5.87 18.42 -6.91
CA GLY A 547 6.15 19.40 -7.97
C GLY A 547 7.09 18.90 -9.07
N LEU A 548 7.24 17.57 -9.21
CA LEU A 548 8.13 16.93 -10.17
C LEU A 548 7.44 16.58 -11.50
N THR A 549 6.11 16.66 -11.55
CA THR A 549 5.36 16.45 -12.79
C THR A 549 4.04 17.23 -12.82
N SER A 550 3.68 17.71 -14.00
CA SER A 550 2.35 18.27 -14.26
C SER A 550 1.40 17.20 -14.80
N VAL A 551 0.36 16.86 -14.04
CA VAL A 551 -0.62 15.84 -14.46
C VAL A 551 -1.62 16.35 -15.49
N GLY A 552 -1.57 17.63 -15.88
CA GLY A 552 -2.48 18.20 -16.88
C GLY A 552 -2.43 17.47 -18.22
N SER A 553 -1.23 17.04 -18.63
CA SER A 553 -0.97 16.31 -19.89
C SER A 553 -1.06 14.79 -19.75
N ILE A 554 -1.13 14.25 -18.53
CA ILE A 554 -1.22 12.81 -18.28
C ILE A 554 -2.66 12.33 -18.56
N ALA A 555 -2.80 11.17 -19.21
CA ALA A 555 -4.10 10.56 -19.47
C ALA A 555 -4.88 10.31 -18.17
N SER A 556 -6.21 10.45 -18.20
CA SER A 556 -7.07 10.35 -17.00
C SER A 556 -6.94 9.02 -16.26
N ALA A 557 -6.69 7.92 -16.99
CA ALA A 557 -6.49 6.59 -16.39
C ALA A 557 -5.27 6.52 -15.46
N TYR A 558 -4.30 7.43 -15.60
CA TYR A 558 -3.02 7.41 -14.88
C TYR A 558 -2.88 8.56 -13.90
N LYS A 559 -3.99 9.17 -13.46
CA LYS A 559 -4.03 10.23 -12.46
C LYS A 559 -5.34 10.25 -11.69
N PHE A 560 -5.32 10.83 -10.51
CA PHE A 560 -6.55 11.24 -9.81
C PHE A 560 -7.07 12.56 -10.37
N SER A 561 -8.37 12.76 -10.27
CA SER A 561 -9.00 13.97 -10.81
C SER A 561 -8.72 15.21 -9.94
N GLN A 562 -8.64 14.99 -8.63
CA GLN A 562 -8.33 15.99 -7.61
C GLN A 562 -7.06 15.62 -6.85
N PRO A 563 -6.38 16.60 -6.25
CA PRO A 563 -5.30 16.35 -5.33
C PRO A 563 -5.70 15.42 -4.18
N ILE A 564 -4.94 14.34 -3.98
CA ILE A 564 -5.02 13.43 -2.84
C ILE A 564 -3.95 13.79 -1.80
N ASP A 565 -2.87 14.46 -2.24
CA ASP A 565 -1.70 14.86 -1.43
C ASP A 565 -0.93 13.67 -0.88
N LEU A 566 -0.74 12.67 -1.74
CA LEU A 566 -0.02 11.45 -1.42
C LEU A 566 1.50 11.69 -1.46
N ASP A 567 2.22 11.22 -0.46
CA ASP A 567 3.69 11.16 -0.50
C ASP A 567 4.14 9.70 -0.46
N LEU A 568 4.48 9.18 -1.64
CA LEU A 568 4.88 7.80 -1.86
C LEU A 568 6.36 7.62 -1.53
N ALA A 569 6.71 6.48 -0.95
CA ALA A 569 8.08 6.03 -0.80
C ALA A 569 8.50 5.29 -2.07
N GLU A 570 8.75 6.04 -3.16
CA GLU A 570 9.41 5.53 -4.36
C GLU A 570 10.91 5.30 -4.16
N GLN A 571 11.50 4.44 -4.98
CA GLN A 571 12.94 4.33 -5.08
C GLN A 571 13.48 5.25 -6.18
N VAL A 572 14.45 6.09 -5.85
CA VAL A 572 15.08 6.98 -6.83
C VAL A 572 16.22 6.26 -7.53
N VAL A 573 16.16 6.20 -8.85
CA VAL A 573 17.20 5.67 -9.74
C VAL A 573 17.79 6.85 -10.48
N THR A 574 18.99 7.29 -10.11
CA THR A 574 19.75 8.21 -10.95
C THR A 574 20.48 7.37 -11.99
N MET A 575 20.45 7.73 -13.28
CA MET A 575 21.11 6.93 -14.32
C MET A 575 22.56 6.58 -13.92
N GLY A 576 22.82 5.28 -13.65
CA GLY A 576 24.10 4.75 -13.16
C GLY A 576 24.10 4.27 -11.72
N TYR A 577 23.13 4.69 -10.91
CA TYR A 577 22.93 4.24 -9.55
C TYR A 577 21.53 3.66 -9.37
N THR A 578 21.48 2.41 -8.91
CA THR A 578 20.22 1.71 -8.64
C THR A 578 20.11 1.37 -7.17
N PRO A 579 18.91 1.49 -6.58
CA PRO A 579 18.62 1.13 -5.19
C PRO A 579 18.77 -0.39 -4.96
N ASN A 580 18.70 -0.79 -3.69
CA ASN A 580 18.70 -2.19 -3.30
C ASN A 580 17.50 -2.97 -3.84
N SER A 581 17.60 -4.30 -3.83
CA SER A 581 16.49 -5.20 -4.15
C SER A 581 15.29 -4.95 -3.23
N LEU A 582 14.09 -4.93 -3.81
CA LEU A 582 12.82 -4.92 -3.10
C LEU A 582 12.19 -6.30 -3.07
N SER A 583 11.46 -6.62 -2.00
CA SER A 583 10.60 -7.81 -1.95
C SER A 583 9.18 -7.38 -2.27
N VAL A 584 8.63 -7.88 -3.39
CA VAL A 584 7.34 -7.46 -3.93
C VAL A 584 6.39 -8.67 -3.93
N PRO A 585 5.33 -8.68 -3.10
CA PRO A 585 4.37 -9.80 -3.04
C PRO A 585 3.51 -9.89 -4.30
N ALA A 586 2.74 -10.97 -4.42
CA ALA A 586 1.73 -11.12 -5.48
C ALA A 586 0.79 -9.90 -5.53
N MET A 587 0.54 -9.36 -6.73
CA MET A 587 -0.21 -8.10 -6.94
C MET A 587 0.37 -6.88 -6.21
N GLY A 588 1.63 -6.97 -5.75
CA GLY A 588 2.40 -5.85 -5.19
C GLY A 588 3.09 -5.05 -6.29
N THR A 589 3.48 -3.82 -5.96
CA THR A 589 4.08 -2.89 -6.93
C THR A 589 5.36 -2.28 -6.39
N ALA A 590 6.45 -2.33 -7.16
CA ALA A 590 7.63 -1.52 -6.92
C ALA A 590 7.54 -0.22 -7.75
N TYR A 591 7.78 0.90 -7.08
CA TYR A 591 7.69 2.25 -7.63
C TYR A 591 9.08 2.86 -7.72
N TYR A 592 9.45 3.34 -8.91
CA TYR A 592 10.75 3.96 -9.16
C TYR A 592 10.58 5.32 -9.85
N LEU A 593 11.30 6.32 -9.34
CA LEU A 593 11.55 7.58 -10.07
C LEU A 593 12.93 7.47 -10.71
N ILE A 594 12.99 7.41 -12.03
CA ILE A 594 14.24 7.43 -12.77
C ILE A 594 14.59 8.88 -13.11
N LYS A 595 15.77 9.34 -12.70
CA LYS A 595 16.31 10.66 -13.02
C LYS A 595 17.48 10.55 -13.98
N GLN A 596 17.36 11.26 -15.10
CA GLN A 596 18.46 11.59 -15.99
C GLN A 596 18.93 13.01 -15.65
N PRO A 597 20.18 13.20 -15.19
CA PRO A 597 20.75 14.53 -15.05
C PRO A 597 21.16 15.11 -16.42
N ALA A 598 21.09 16.43 -16.58
CA ALA A 598 21.54 17.13 -17.80
C ALA A 598 23.00 16.85 -18.17
N ALA A 599 23.83 16.53 -17.17
CA ALA A 599 25.24 16.18 -17.32
C ALA A 599 25.50 14.70 -17.63
N PHE A 600 24.45 13.88 -17.82
CA PHE A 600 24.62 12.48 -18.18
C PHE A 600 25.34 12.35 -19.54
N ASN A 601 26.43 11.59 -19.57
CA ASN A 601 27.28 11.42 -20.76
C ASN A 601 27.54 9.92 -21.08
N GLY A 602 26.58 9.05 -20.75
CA GLY A 602 26.66 7.60 -21.00
C GLY A 602 26.24 7.16 -22.40
N GLY A 603 26.07 8.10 -23.34
CA GLY A 603 25.63 7.86 -24.72
C GLY A 603 24.19 8.33 -24.99
N ASP A 604 23.63 7.92 -26.13
CA ASP A 604 22.29 8.30 -26.57
C ASP A 604 21.16 7.49 -25.90
N GLU A 605 21.53 6.42 -25.19
CA GLU A 605 20.62 5.50 -24.51
C GLU A 605 21.19 5.07 -23.17
N PHE A 606 20.31 4.93 -22.17
CA PHE A 606 20.64 4.27 -20.91
C PHE A 606 19.88 2.96 -20.80
N GLN A 607 20.60 1.86 -20.57
CA GLN A 607 20.07 0.52 -20.40
C GLN A 607 20.16 0.11 -18.93
N PHE A 608 19.10 -0.51 -18.44
CA PHE A 608 19.08 -1.16 -17.12
C PHE A 608 18.34 -2.49 -17.20
N ARG A 609 18.80 -3.47 -16.42
CA ARG A 609 18.14 -4.75 -16.22
C ARG A 609 17.23 -4.69 -15.01
N ILE A 610 16.07 -5.29 -15.14
CA ILE A 610 15.20 -5.66 -14.03
C ILE A 610 15.38 -7.16 -13.79
N GLU A 611 15.84 -7.52 -12.59
CA GLU A 611 15.99 -8.90 -12.14
C GLU A 611 14.80 -9.29 -11.26
N SER A 612 14.22 -10.46 -11.54
CA SER A 612 13.04 -11.04 -10.90
C SER A 612 13.16 -12.57 -10.82
N SER A 613 12.14 -13.29 -10.34
CA SER A 613 12.21 -14.76 -10.26
C SER A 613 11.84 -15.42 -11.60
N SER A 614 12.70 -16.30 -12.10
CA SER A 614 12.46 -17.00 -13.38
C SER A 614 11.13 -17.74 -13.42
N GLY A 615 10.42 -17.63 -14.55
CA GLY A 615 9.12 -18.27 -14.78
C GLY A 615 7.94 -17.59 -14.09
N LYS A 616 8.14 -16.41 -13.47
CA LYS A 616 7.10 -15.64 -12.77
C LYS A 616 6.85 -14.32 -13.49
N SER A 617 5.56 -13.97 -13.63
CA SER A 617 5.14 -12.80 -14.40
C SER A 617 5.41 -11.49 -13.67
N ILE A 618 5.94 -10.51 -14.40
CA ILE A 618 5.99 -9.09 -14.03
C ILE A 618 5.43 -8.23 -15.18
N ASP A 619 4.87 -7.08 -14.82
CA ASP A 619 4.50 -6.00 -15.75
C ASP A 619 5.29 -4.75 -15.47
N LEU A 620 5.78 -4.16 -16.54
CA LEU A 620 6.56 -2.93 -16.54
C LEU A 620 5.74 -1.84 -17.18
N MET A 621 5.69 -0.68 -16.53
CA MET A 621 5.12 0.53 -17.10
C MET A 621 6.11 1.66 -16.95
N ILE A 622 6.46 2.31 -18.05
CA ILE A 622 7.40 3.43 -18.07
C ILE A 622 6.72 4.63 -18.70
N MET A 623 6.75 5.76 -17.99
CA MET A 623 6.20 7.02 -18.46
C MET A 623 7.29 8.09 -18.36
N ARG A 624 7.60 8.75 -19.48
CA ARG A 624 8.37 10.00 -19.46
C ARG A 624 7.53 11.09 -18.83
N LEU A 625 8.01 11.68 -17.74
CA LEU A 625 7.28 12.69 -17.01
C LEU A 625 7.31 14.03 -17.78
N PRO A 626 6.16 14.70 -17.94
CA PRO A 626 6.14 16.07 -18.44
C PRO A 626 6.90 16.98 -17.47
N LYS A 627 7.58 17.99 -18.01
CA LYS A 627 8.21 19.05 -17.20
C LYS A 627 7.12 19.72 -16.33
N PRO A 628 7.42 20.02 -15.04
CA PRO A 628 6.47 20.65 -14.12
C PRO A 628 5.81 21.92 -14.65
#